data_AF-X1ISR1-F1
#
_entry.id   AF-X1ISR1-F1
#
_cell.length_a   1.000
_cell.length_b   1.000
_cell.length_c   1.000
_cell.angle_alpha   90.00
_cell.angle_beta   90.00
_cell.angle_gamma   90.00
#
_symmetry.space_group_name_H-M   'P 1'
#
loop_
_entity.id
_entity.type
_entity.pdbx_description
1 polymer ?
#
loop_
_entity_poly.entity_id
_entity_poly.type
_entity_poly.pdbx_seq_one_letter_code
_entity_poly.pdbx_strand_id
1 'polypeptide(L)'
;MAKKWRSAESYLGNTAEARKRQRANLIPGNAWDKRNRKKLKLDCWWEVMPLGDIQEIYEMYVNERAIKDTPKGEIKDEKYLDEWWEGLTIEDKEWIYKWDMKVYPKEIQSKILKDIYKLLEKKIKEERESRKRVFGG
;
A
#
# COMPACT_ATOMS: atom_id res chain seq x y z
N MET A 1 23.15 -50.47 4.12
CA MET A 1 22.18 -49.34 4.07
C MET A 1 22.94 -48.07 3.73
N ALA A 2 22.75 -47.51 2.55
CA ALA A 2 23.50 -46.33 2.10
C ALA A 2 23.03 -45.05 2.82
N LYS A 3 23.96 -44.31 3.43
CA LYS A 3 23.72 -42.97 4.00
C LYS A 3 23.25 -42.05 2.87
N LYS A 4 21.98 -41.61 2.92
CA LYS A 4 21.46 -40.51 2.08
C LYS A 4 22.23 -39.23 2.43
N TRP A 5 23.20 -38.87 1.60
CA TRP A 5 23.78 -37.52 1.61
C TRP A 5 22.67 -36.56 1.17
N ARG A 6 22.39 -35.53 2.00
CA ARG A 6 21.44 -34.47 1.65
C ARG A 6 21.93 -33.80 0.36
N SER A 7 21.07 -33.66 -0.64
CA SER A 7 21.41 -33.00 -1.91
C SER A 7 21.94 -31.59 -1.63
N ALA A 8 22.91 -31.16 -2.44
CA ALA A 8 23.54 -29.85 -2.35
C ALA A 8 22.59 -28.65 -2.57
N GLU A 9 21.28 -28.89 -2.76
CA GLU A 9 20.23 -27.88 -2.88
C GLU A 9 20.03 -27.07 -1.59
N SER A 10 20.54 -27.54 -0.45
CA SER A 10 20.64 -26.76 0.78
C SER A 10 21.46 -25.46 0.62
N TYR A 11 22.26 -25.31 -0.45
CA TYR A 11 23.04 -24.10 -0.73
C TYR A 11 22.34 -23.06 -1.62
N LEU A 12 21.13 -23.33 -2.12
CA LEU A 12 20.37 -22.36 -2.92
C LEU A 12 19.87 -21.15 -2.11
N GLY A 13 19.97 -21.20 -0.77
CA GLY A 13 19.77 -20.04 0.11
C GLY A 13 20.91 -19.01 0.10
N ASN A 14 22.03 -19.30 -0.58
CA ASN A 14 23.27 -18.52 -0.49
C ASN A 14 23.70 -17.89 -1.83
N THR A 15 22.77 -17.62 -2.74
CA THR A 15 23.06 -16.84 -3.95
C THR A 15 23.45 -15.41 -3.58
N ALA A 16 24.25 -14.74 -4.42
CA ALA A 16 24.60 -13.34 -4.19
C ALA A 16 23.35 -12.45 -4.07
N GLU A 17 22.28 -12.78 -4.80
CA GLU A 17 20.99 -12.12 -4.68
C GLU A 17 20.29 -12.39 -3.34
N ALA A 18 20.27 -13.64 -2.87
CA ALA A 18 19.70 -13.98 -1.56
C ALA A 18 20.46 -13.28 -0.43
N ARG A 19 21.79 -13.24 -0.51
CA ARG A 19 22.65 -12.49 0.43
C ARG A 19 22.43 -10.97 0.32
N LYS A 20 22.22 -10.43 -0.89
CA LYS A 20 21.89 -9.01 -1.10
C LYS A 20 20.53 -8.66 -0.50
N ARG A 21 19.52 -9.52 -0.67
CA ARG A 21 18.18 -9.37 -0.07
C ARG A 21 18.21 -9.50 1.44
N GLN A 22 18.95 -10.47 1.98
CA GLN A 22 19.17 -10.62 3.43
C GLN A 22 19.92 -9.43 4.02
N ARG A 23 21.00 -8.97 3.38
CA ARG A 23 21.72 -7.75 3.80
C ARG A 23 20.83 -6.52 3.75
N ALA A 24 20.04 -6.34 2.70
CA ALA A 24 19.05 -5.26 2.64
C ALA A 24 18.04 -5.35 3.81
N ASN A 25 17.59 -6.55 4.17
CA ASN A 25 16.69 -6.80 5.31
C ASN A 25 17.34 -6.53 6.68
N LEU A 26 18.68 -6.53 6.79
CA LEU A 26 19.43 -6.33 8.04
C LEU A 26 19.89 -4.88 8.27
N ILE A 27 19.67 -3.95 7.33
CA ILE A 27 20.01 -2.53 7.53
C ILE A 27 19.01 -1.91 8.52
N PRO A 28 19.46 -1.39 9.68
CA PRO A 28 18.61 -0.69 10.63
C PRO A 28 18.08 0.58 9.94
N GLY A 29 16.79 0.57 9.60
CA GLY A 29 16.18 1.51 8.67
C GLY A 29 15.11 0.85 7.78
N ASN A 30 15.16 -0.48 7.61
CA ASN A 30 14.29 -1.16 6.65
C ASN A 30 12.85 -1.40 7.17
N ALA A 31 12.62 -1.65 8.47
CA ALA A 31 11.26 -1.91 8.97
C ALA A 31 10.38 -0.65 9.01
N TRP A 32 10.92 0.45 9.52
CA TRP A 32 10.23 1.74 9.53
C TRP A 32 10.02 2.27 8.11
N ASP A 33 11.03 2.21 7.24
CA ASP A 33 10.90 2.62 5.82
C ASP A 33 9.91 1.72 5.07
N LYS A 34 9.91 0.39 5.31
CA LYS A 34 8.89 -0.52 4.74
C LYS A 34 7.48 -0.17 5.21
N ARG A 35 7.28 0.03 6.53
CA ARG A 35 5.96 0.37 7.09
C ARG A 35 5.49 1.73 6.57
N ASN A 36 6.39 2.72 6.52
CA ASN A 36 6.08 4.05 6.02
C ASN A 36 5.75 4.04 4.52
N ARG A 37 6.53 3.33 3.70
CA ARG A 37 6.23 3.15 2.26
C ARG A 37 4.93 2.40 2.02
N LYS A 38 4.60 1.43 2.86
CA LYS A 38 3.34 0.69 2.79
C LYS A 38 2.16 1.61 3.08
N LYS A 39 2.23 2.38 4.18
CA LYS A 39 1.24 3.41 4.52
C LYS A 39 1.10 4.41 3.37
N LEU A 40 2.22 4.97 2.92
CA LEU A 40 2.25 5.95 1.83
C LEU A 40 1.65 5.41 0.53
N LYS A 41 1.87 4.12 0.21
CA LYS A 41 1.25 3.49 -0.96
C LYS A 41 -0.28 3.42 -0.83
N LEU A 42 -0.79 3.09 0.36
CA LEU A 42 -2.23 3.01 0.61
C LEU A 42 -2.85 4.41 0.57
N ASP A 43 -2.18 5.40 1.13
CA ASP A 43 -2.64 6.80 1.06
C ASP A 43 -2.58 7.32 -0.40
N CYS A 44 -1.55 6.97 -1.18
CA CYS A 44 -1.52 7.25 -2.61
C CYS A 44 -2.66 6.56 -3.37
N TRP A 45 -3.06 5.35 -2.97
CA TRP A 45 -4.23 4.69 -3.58
C TRP A 45 -5.50 5.46 -3.29
N TRP A 46 -5.72 5.84 -2.03
CA TRP A 46 -6.85 6.65 -1.63
C TRP A 46 -6.94 7.96 -2.45
N GLU A 47 -5.83 8.67 -2.60
CA GLU A 47 -5.76 9.95 -3.33
C GLU A 47 -5.98 9.85 -4.84
N VAL A 48 -5.74 8.69 -5.47
CA VAL A 48 -5.98 8.53 -6.91
C VAL A 48 -7.40 8.03 -7.22
N MET A 49 -8.15 7.60 -6.21
CA MET A 49 -9.50 7.09 -6.40
C MET A 49 -10.48 8.24 -6.65
N PRO A 50 -11.45 8.06 -7.57
CA PRO A 50 -12.56 8.98 -7.72
C PRO A 50 -13.41 9.05 -6.43
N LEU A 51 -13.91 10.24 -6.09
CA LEU A 51 -14.76 10.45 -4.91
C LEU A 51 -15.97 9.49 -4.85
N GLY A 52 -16.58 9.17 -5.98
CA GLY A 52 -17.71 8.23 -6.03
C GLY A 52 -17.33 6.81 -5.59
N ASP A 53 -16.14 6.35 -5.95
CA ASP A 53 -15.63 5.04 -5.55
C ASP A 53 -15.27 5.04 -4.06
N ILE A 54 -14.68 6.13 -3.57
CA ILE A 54 -14.41 6.37 -2.15
C ILE A 54 -15.70 6.32 -1.31
N GLN A 55 -16.77 6.96 -1.79
CA GLN A 55 -18.08 6.94 -1.14
C GLN A 55 -18.69 5.53 -1.11
N GLU A 56 -18.62 4.79 -2.22
CA GLU A 56 -19.07 3.39 -2.26
C GLU A 56 -18.31 2.53 -1.24
N ILE A 57 -16.97 2.67 -1.19
CA ILE A 57 -16.12 1.94 -0.23
C ILE A 57 -16.54 2.25 1.21
N TYR A 58 -16.78 3.52 1.54
CA TYR A 58 -17.23 3.92 2.87
C TYR A 58 -18.58 3.30 3.23
N GLU A 59 -19.58 3.43 2.36
CA GLU A 59 -20.92 2.91 2.61
C GLU A 59 -20.92 1.39 2.75
N MET A 60 -20.12 0.69 1.92
CA MET A 60 -20.00 -0.76 2.01
C MET A 60 -19.26 -1.21 3.25
N TYR A 61 -18.20 -0.52 3.66
CA TYR A 61 -17.38 -0.93 4.80
C TYR A 61 -18.01 -0.56 6.16
N VAL A 62 -18.57 0.64 6.26
CA VAL A 62 -19.07 1.20 7.53
C VAL A 62 -20.56 0.88 7.71
N ASN A 63 -21.35 0.97 6.65
CA ASN A 63 -22.81 0.85 6.73
C ASN A 63 -23.35 -0.44 6.08
N GLU A 64 -22.48 -1.30 5.55
CA GLU A 64 -22.82 -2.57 4.89
C GLU A 64 -23.88 -2.42 3.78
N ARG A 65 -23.89 -1.27 3.08
CA ARG A 65 -24.86 -0.95 2.03
C ARG A 65 -24.18 -0.40 0.77
N ALA A 66 -24.86 -0.48 -0.37
CA ALA A 66 -24.40 0.14 -1.61
C ALA A 66 -24.75 1.65 -1.62
N ILE A 67 -23.94 2.47 -2.30
CA ILE A 67 -24.18 3.92 -2.39
C ILE A 67 -25.53 4.24 -3.05
N LYS A 68 -25.98 3.40 -3.97
CA LYS A 68 -27.28 3.54 -4.65
C LYS A 68 -28.47 3.49 -3.68
N ASP A 69 -28.29 2.80 -2.56
CA ASP A 69 -29.29 2.63 -1.50
C ASP A 69 -29.12 3.70 -0.40
N THR A 70 -28.14 4.58 -0.54
CA THR A 70 -27.84 5.66 0.40
C THR A 70 -28.62 6.92 0.03
N PRO A 71 -29.40 7.50 0.96
CA PRO A 71 -30.06 8.79 0.74
C PRO A 71 -29.03 9.88 0.40
N LYS A 72 -29.32 10.73 -0.60
CA LYS A 72 -28.37 11.77 -1.06
C LYS A 72 -27.88 12.71 0.04
N GLY A 73 -28.71 12.99 1.05
CA GLY A 73 -28.35 13.83 2.19
C GLY A 73 -27.41 13.16 3.20
N GLU A 74 -27.19 11.84 3.10
CA GLU A 74 -26.29 11.08 3.97
C GLU A 74 -24.91 10.85 3.36
N ILE A 75 -24.78 11.01 2.04
CA ILE A 75 -23.53 10.79 1.30
C ILE A 75 -22.46 11.75 1.83
N LYS A 76 -21.33 11.17 2.26
CA LYS A 76 -20.22 11.91 2.85
C LYS A 76 -19.43 12.67 1.78
N ASP A 77 -18.95 13.84 2.15
CA ASP A 77 -18.06 14.63 1.30
C ASP A 77 -16.62 14.12 1.38
N GLU A 78 -15.79 14.61 0.47
CA GLU A 78 -14.37 14.24 0.37
C GLU A 78 -13.63 14.46 1.70
N LYS A 79 -13.88 15.62 2.34
CA LYS A 79 -13.22 15.97 3.60
C LYS A 79 -13.52 14.96 4.71
N TYR A 80 -14.79 14.60 4.90
CA TYR A 80 -15.16 13.61 5.91
C TYR A 80 -14.52 12.25 5.61
N LEU A 81 -14.47 11.86 4.34
CA LEU A 81 -13.92 10.57 3.91
C LEU A 81 -12.39 10.52 4.09
N ASP A 82 -11.69 11.62 3.86
CA ASP A 82 -10.27 11.74 4.14
C ASP A 82 -9.97 11.66 5.63
N GLU A 83 -10.75 12.37 6.46
CA GLU A 83 -10.62 12.29 7.93
C GLU A 83 -10.91 10.86 8.44
N TRP A 84 -11.92 10.20 7.87
CA TRP A 84 -12.21 8.79 8.15
C TRP A 84 -11.02 7.89 7.77
N TRP A 85 -10.49 8.04 6.56
CA TRP A 85 -9.34 7.28 6.09
C TRP A 85 -8.10 7.50 6.96
N GLU A 86 -7.81 8.73 7.36
CA GLU A 86 -6.69 9.04 8.25
C GLU A 86 -6.81 8.35 9.62
N GLY A 87 -8.03 8.19 10.12
CA GLY A 87 -8.32 7.51 11.39
C GLY A 87 -8.16 5.99 11.38
N LEU A 88 -8.07 5.35 10.20
CA LEU A 88 -7.95 3.90 10.08
C LEU A 88 -6.56 3.36 10.41
N THR A 89 -6.52 2.14 10.93
CA THR A 89 -5.26 1.41 11.11
C THR A 89 -4.68 1.00 9.75
N ILE A 90 -3.37 0.72 9.70
CA ILE A 90 -2.73 0.27 8.45
C ILE A 90 -3.33 -1.07 8.00
N GLU A 91 -3.67 -1.93 8.96
CA GLU A 91 -4.28 -3.23 8.74
C GLU A 91 -5.67 -3.09 8.09
N ASP A 92 -6.50 -2.17 8.57
CA ASP A 92 -7.83 -1.90 7.99
C ASP A 92 -7.70 -1.33 6.57
N LYS A 93 -6.80 -0.35 6.38
CA LYS A 93 -6.50 0.21 5.05
C LYS A 93 -6.07 -0.86 4.05
N GLU A 94 -5.23 -1.80 4.48
CA GLU A 94 -4.81 -2.92 3.64
C GLU A 94 -5.94 -3.88 3.29
N TRP A 95 -6.82 -4.14 4.25
CA TRP A 95 -7.97 -5.01 4.04
C TRP A 95 -8.90 -4.39 2.99
N ILE A 96 -9.23 -3.11 3.15
CA ILE A 96 -10.08 -2.35 2.22
C ILE A 96 -9.45 -2.34 0.82
N TYR A 97 -8.18 -1.93 0.72
CA TYR A 97 -7.43 -1.92 -0.54
C TYR A 97 -7.45 -3.28 -1.24
N LYS A 98 -7.20 -4.38 -0.52
CA LYS A 98 -7.18 -5.73 -1.12
C LYS A 98 -8.56 -6.17 -1.56
N TRP A 99 -9.58 -5.87 -0.76
CA TRP A 99 -10.96 -6.24 -1.04
C TRP A 99 -11.45 -5.52 -2.30
N ASP A 100 -11.25 -4.21 -2.38
CA ASP A 100 -11.63 -3.39 -3.53
C ASP A 100 -10.85 -3.77 -4.80
N MET A 101 -9.51 -3.82 -4.72
CA MET A 101 -8.66 -4.17 -5.86
C MET A 101 -8.96 -5.55 -6.45
N LYS A 102 -9.49 -6.48 -5.66
CA LYS A 102 -9.88 -7.83 -6.11
C LYS A 102 -11.08 -7.80 -7.06
N VAL A 103 -11.94 -6.79 -6.96
CA VAL A 103 -13.14 -6.64 -7.82
C VAL A 103 -12.76 -6.26 -9.24
N TYR A 104 -11.68 -5.49 -9.41
CA TYR A 104 -11.25 -5.03 -10.73
C TYR A 104 -10.57 -6.13 -11.57
N PRO A 105 -10.79 -6.15 -12.90
CA PRO A 105 -9.98 -6.91 -13.85
C PRO A 105 -8.50 -6.54 -13.79
N LYS A 106 -7.61 -7.47 -14.15
CA LYS A 106 -6.15 -7.28 -14.07
C LYS A 106 -5.65 -6.07 -14.87
N GLU A 107 -6.29 -5.77 -16.00
CA GLU A 107 -5.96 -4.62 -16.85
C GLU A 107 -6.22 -3.30 -16.13
N ILE A 108 -7.34 -3.21 -15.38
CA ILE A 108 -7.71 -2.04 -14.60
C ILE A 108 -6.81 -1.92 -13.37
N GLN A 109 -6.59 -3.03 -12.65
CA GLN A 109 -5.64 -3.06 -11.53
C GLN A 109 -4.26 -2.54 -11.95
N SER A 110 -3.78 -2.92 -13.12
CA SER A 110 -2.49 -2.45 -13.67
C SER A 110 -2.46 -0.94 -13.90
N LYS A 111 -3.55 -0.35 -14.40
CA LYS A 111 -3.67 1.11 -14.57
C LYS A 111 -3.64 1.83 -13.23
N ILE A 112 -4.49 1.41 -12.30
CA ILE A 112 -4.54 1.97 -10.94
C ILE A 112 -3.16 1.89 -10.27
N LEU A 113 -2.49 0.74 -10.36
CA LEU A 113 -1.15 0.56 -9.81
C LEU A 113 -0.12 1.52 -10.43
N LYS A 114 -0.18 1.81 -11.73
CA LYS A 114 0.71 2.79 -12.36
C LYS A 114 0.51 4.18 -11.78
N ASP A 115 -0.73 4.61 -11.58
CA ASP A 115 -1.05 5.92 -11.02
C ASP A 115 -0.59 6.03 -9.56
N ILE A 116 -0.82 4.98 -8.76
CA ILE A 116 -0.30 4.87 -7.38
C ILE A 116 1.23 5.01 -7.36
N TYR A 117 1.94 4.26 -8.21
CA TYR A 117 3.41 4.29 -8.22
C TYR A 117 3.96 5.65 -8.66
N LYS A 118 3.33 6.28 -9.65
CA LYS A 118 3.70 7.63 -10.10
C LYS A 118 3.56 8.65 -8.97
N LEU A 119 2.46 8.61 -8.21
CA LEU A 119 2.24 9.49 -7.07
C LEU A 119 3.21 9.17 -5.92
N LEU A 120 3.44 7.89 -5.64
CA LEU A 120 4.37 7.41 -4.61
C LEU A 120 5.81 7.89 -4.88
N GLU A 121 6.29 7.78 -6.12
CA GLU A 121 7.62 8.27 -6.50
C GLU A 121 7.77 9.78 -6.29
N LYS A 122 6.73 10.54 -6.64
CA LYS A 122 6.70 12.00 -6.41
C LYS A 122 6.82 12.32 -4.92
N LYS A 123 6.01 11.69 -4.06
CA LYS A 123 6.04 11.92 -2.61
C LYS A 123 7.37 11.51 -1.97
N ILE A 124 7.94 10.37 -2.37
CA ILE A 124 9.26 9.93 -1.89
C ILE A 124 10.35 10.94 -2.30
N LYS A 125 10.27 11.49 -3.51
CA LYS A 125 11.22 12.52 -3.96
C LYS A 125 11.10 13.80 -3.12
N GLU A 126 9.88 14.28 -2.90
CA GLU A 126 9.60 15.47 -2.07
C GLU A 126 10.08 15.28 -0.63
N GLU A 127 9.86 14.10 -0.04
CA GLU A 127 10.36 13.77 1.31
C GLU A 127 11.90 13.79 1.36
N ARG A 128 12.57 13.22 0.36
CA ARG A 128 14.04 13.24 0.26
C ARG A 128 14.59 14.66 0.12
N GLU A 129 13.96 15.49 -0.71
CA GLU A 129 14.35 16.89 -0.90
C GLU A 129 14.12 17.72 0.36
N SER A 130 13.04 17.46 1.09
CA SER A 130 12.75 18.12 2.37
C SER A 130 13.77 17.75 3.44
N ARG A 131 14.15 16.47 3.55
CA ARG A 131 15.23 16.03 4.46
C ARG A 131 16.58 16.65 4.13
N LYS A 132 16.93 16.75 2.84
CA LYS A 132 18.18 17.42 2.41
C LYS A 132 18.22 18.89 2.81
N ARG A 133 17.08 19.60 2.74
CA ARG A 133 16.97 21.01 3.17
C ARG A 133 17.15 21.18 4.68
N VAL A 134 16.67 20.23 5.49
CA VAL A 134 16.77 20.29 6.96
C VAL A 134 18.17 19.93 7.47
N PHE A 135 18.87 18.99 6.84
CA PHE A 135 20.17 18.50 7.30
C PHE A 135 21.39 19.00 6.50
N GLY A 136 21.15 19.80 5.45
CA GLY A 136 22.19 20.37 4.59
C GLY A 136 22.44 21.86 4.80
N GLY A 137 21.94 22.43 5.91
CA GLY A 137 22.24 23.80 6.36
C GLY A 137 23.39 23.81 7.36
#